data_AF-A0A9D7I3Q5-F1
#
_entry.id   AF-A0A9D7I3Q5-F1
#
_cell.length_a   1.000
_cell.length_b   1.000
_cell.length_c   1.000
_cell.angle_alpha   90.00
_cell.angle_beta   90.00
_cell.angle_gamma   90.00
#
_symmetry.space_group_name_H-M   'P 1'
#
loop_
_entity.id
_entity.type
_entity.pdbx_description
1 polymer ?
#
loop_
_entity_poly.entity_id
_entity_poly.type
_entity_poly.pdbx_seq_one_letter_code
_entity_poly.pdbx_strand_id
1 'polypeptide(L)'
;MFQLRGPLTSRQALLLGIAGIFIFLALWWLLAEAFSVDRSKANRDLPEDPDAVEVVSGIRLHDADPTENRVMEKSGDGAYTGLTLAFPDSATSGAGATFSLSDDASGIFAVDPLSGRISVARASGLDYERSTSLSIVANGTNPKGGKASASFFIQIGDVDEFPIGKIEDIDPAPNEAGRKSYPGAGTGLTVYAKDGDAGDAVSYHLTAVDGSPFAVNPRSGQVTVADTLALKAIRGSKVFLGVEAISEDGTASADTFEISLVEHSQAAAPSQDAGGSGGRVYPILPTPGMVVNSFPELVNEDKLIPNTLQSLWINVQGYLWAVLISIPIGFIIGLMPLAKGLFSKQVDALRYLPLTALTGLFIIWFGIENEMKVAFLAFGIIVYLLPVVVQRIFEVEEVYTTTVFTLGASNWQTIRTVYFPAVMSKLIDDIRVLTAISWTYIIIAELVNRQGDIGGIGALIYIKARLGEIPKVFAMLIVIILIGFLQDRIFVWMDRRLFPHKYFKTMSPGLRETEAGFLVILGMLVLVLLQRWLLPSFAEWMNLLAVVTVVSALLIIVYGEIKIWRAGVQA
;
A
#
# COMPACT_ATOMS: atom_id res chain seq x y z
N MET A 1 12.11 -31.14 -14.51
CA MET A 1 13.34 -31.59 -13.83
C MET A 1 13.25 -31.58 -12.29
N PHE A 2 12.17 -31.06 -11.69
CA PHE A 2 11.94 -31.16 -10.24
C PHE A 2 10.53 -31.71 -9.96
N GLN A 3 10.38 -33.04 -10.01
CA GLN A 3 9.39 -33.70 -9.16
C GLN A 3 10.07 -33.81 -7.80
N LEU A 4 9.91 -32.76 -6.97
CA LEU A 4 10.52 -32.74 -5.65
C LEU A 4 9.94 -33.88 -4.82
N ARG A 5 10.89 -34.74 -4.43
CA ARG A 5 10.82 -35.91 -3.59
C ARG A 5 10.12 -35.60 -2.25
N GLY A 6 9.74 -36.66 -1.53
CA GLY A 6 8.88 -36.67 -0.34
C GLY A 6 9.06 -35.56 0.71
N PRO A 7 8.08 -35.39 1.61
CA PRO A 7 8.02 -34.27 2.53
C PRO A 7 9.24 -34.24 3.48
N LEU A 8 9.82 -33.05 3.69
CA LEU A 8 10.86 -32.84 4.70
C LEU A 8 10.44 -33.44 6.06
N THR A 9 11.34 -34.17 6.72
CA THR A 9 11.15 -34.56 8.12
C THR A 9 11.10 -33.30 9.00
N SER A 10 10.40 -33.38 10.13
CA SER A 10 10.17 -32.23 11.02
C SER A 10 11.46 -31.53 11.46
N ARG A 11 12.57 -32.26 11.64
CA ARG A 11 13.87 -31.68 12.02
C ARG A 11 14.50 -30.89 10.87
N GLN A 12 14.36 -31.35 9.63
CA GLN A 12 14.88 -30.65 8.45
C GLN A 12 14.12 -29.35 8.20
N ALA A 13 12.79 -29.43 8.26
CA ALA A 13 11.93 -28.27 8.12
C ALA A 13 12.24 -27.20 9.19
N LEU A 14 12.54 -27.63 10.43
CA LEU A 14 12.94 -26.73 11.51
C LEU A 14 14.30 -26.05 11.23
N LEU A 15 15.35 -26.82 10.91
CA LEU A 15 16.68 -26.28 10.67
C LEU A 15 16.73 -25.34 9.46
N LEU A 16 16.10 -25.73 8.35
CA LEU A 16 15.98 -24.89 7.16
C LEU A 16 15.14 -23.64 7.43
N GLY A 17 14.08 -23.76 8.26
CA GLY A 17 13.30 -22.61 8.71
C GLY A 17 14.13 -21.61 9.51
N ILE A 18 14.96 -22.08 10.45
CA ILE A 18 15.86 -21.23 11.24
C ILE A 18 16.89 -20.54 10.33
N ALA A 19 17.53 -21.29 9.43
CA ALA A 19 18.46 -20.72 8.46
C ALA A 19 17.79 -19.65 7.57
N GLY A 20 16.55 -19.91 7.14
CA GLY A 20 15.74 -18.95 6.40
C GLY A 20 15.49 -17.65 7.16
N ILE A 21 15.24 -17.71 8.47
CA ILE A 21 15.06 -16.52 9.33
C ILE A 21 16.34 -15.68 9.37
N PHE A 22 17.52 -16.30 9.53
CA PHE A 22 18.79 -15.55 9.54
C PHE A 22 19.06 -14.87 8.20
N ILE A 23 18.82 -15.57 7.08
CA ILE A 23 18.96 -15.01 5.74
C ILE A 23 18.00 -13.83 5.54
N PHE A 24 16.75 -13.99 5.98
CA PHE A 24 15.75 -12.93 5.91
C PHE A 24 16.15 -11.68 6.70
N LEU A 25 16.62 -11.85 7.94
CA LEU A 25 17.07 -10.73 8.78
C LEU A 25 18.29 -10.02 8.19
N ALA A 26 19.24 -10.77 7.64
CA ALA A 26 20.42 -10.21 6.97
C ALA A 26 20.02 -9.40 5.72
N LEU A 27 19.11 -9.94 4.91
CA LEU A 27 18.62 -9.28 3.71
C LEU A 27 17.80 -8.03 4.04
N TRP A 28 16.96 -8.08 5.08
CA TRP A 28 16.25 -6.91 5.59
C TRP A 28 17.24 -5.82 6.04
N TRP A 29 18.24 -6.16 6.85
CA TRP A 29 19.24 -5.18 7.27
C TRP A 29 19.98 -4.55 6.08
N LEU A 30 20.41 -5.36 5.10
CA LEU A 30 21.05 -4.86 3.89
C LEU A 30 20.15 -3.92 3.07
N LEU A 31 18.85 -4.24 2.96
CA LEU A 31 17.89 -3.35 2.30
C LEU A 31 17.68 -2.06 3.07
N ALA A 32 17.57 -2.12 4.40
CA ALA A 32 17.44 -0.94 5.24
C ALA A 32 18.66 -0.01 5.06
N GLU A 33 19.86 -0.59 4.98
CA GLU A 33 21.08 0.16 4.70
C GLU A 33 21.07 0.78 3.30
N ALA A 34 20.61 0.03 2.28
CA ALA A 34 20.53 0.51 0.90
C ALA A 34 19.55 1.67 0.70
N PHE A 35 18.47 1.72 1.49
CA PHE A 35 17.48 2.80 1.47
C PHE A 35 17.74 3.90 2.52
N SER A 36 18.86 3.80 3.25
CA SER A 36 19.24 4.83 4.23
C SER A 36 19.81 6.07 3.53
N VAL A 37 19.57 7.24 4.13
CA VAL A 37 20.10 8.51 3.62
C VAL A 37 21.13 9.06 4.61
N ASP A 38 22.31 9.40 4.11
CA ASP A 38 23.32 10.12 4.88
C ASP A 38 22.80 11.54 5.17
N ARG A 39 22.73 11.89 6.46
CA ARG A 39 22.10 13.12 6.96
C ARG A 39 22.68 14.41 6.35
N SER A 40 23.92 14.37 5.84
CA SER A 40 24.60 15.52 5.23
C SER A 40 24.25 15.77 3.76
N LYS A 41 23.78 14.76 3.01
CA LYS A 41 23.44 14.89 1.58
C LYS A 41 22.00 15.33 1.36
N ALA A 42 21.08 14.93 2.23
CA ALA A 42 19.67 15.32 2.18
C ALA A 42 19.43 16.85 2.15
N ASN A 43 20.42 17.64 2.58
CA ASN A 43 20.31 19.09 2.70
C ASN A 43 20.94 19.87 1.52
N ARG A 44 21.45 19.19 0.47
CA ARG A 44 22.32 19.81 -0.55
C ARG A 44 21.81 19.73 -2.00
N ASP A 45 20.80 18.93 -2.30
CA ASP A 45 20.36 18.63 -3.67
C ASP A 45 19.07 19.39 -4.08
N LEU A 46 19.19 20.68 -4.38
CA LEU A 46 18.18 21.48 -5.14
C LEU A 46 18.79 21.84 -6.51
N PRO A 47 18.07 21.74 -7.66
CA PRO A 47 18.70 21.79 -9.00
C PRO A 47 18.87 23.21 -9.58
N GLU A 48 19.96 23.43 -10.34
CA GLU A 48 20.24 24.61 -11.18
C GLU A 48 19.97 24.33 -12.69
N ASP A 49 19.21 25.25 -13.32
CA ASP A 49 18.98 25.67 -14.72
C ASP A 49 19.15 24.68 -15.94
N PRO A 50 18.10 24.44 -16.78
CA PRO A 50 18.13 23.45 -17.86
C PRO A 50 18.40 23.94 -19.31
N ASP A 51 18.74 25.21 -19.57
CA ASP A 51 18.71 25.72 -20.96
C ASP A 51 20.08 25.76 -21.68
N ALA A 52 20.40 24.73 -22.48
CA ALA A 52 21.36 24.86 -23.59
C ALA A 52 21.25 23.76 -24.67
N VAL A 53 20.74 24.09 -25.88
CA VAL A 53 20.97 23.29 -27.12
C VAL A 53 20.99 24.18 -28.39
N GLU A 54 21.94 23.90 -29.31
CA GLU A 54 22.20 24.56 -30.61
C GLU A 54 21.62 23.75 -31.82
N VAL A 55 21.24 24.38 -32.95
CA VAL A 55 20.54 23.74 -34.11
C VAL A 55 21.11 24.12 -35.48
N VAL A 56 21.18 23.17 -36.44
CA VAL A 56 21.46 23.39 -37.89
C VAL A 56 20.43 22.69 -38.82
N SER A 57 19.65 23.47 -39.61
CA SER A 57 19.31 23.28 -41.05
C SER A 57 18.37 24.43 -41.53
N GLY A 58 18.68 25.04 -42.69
CA GLY A 58 18.55 26.49 -42.90
C GLY A 58 17.34 27.09 -43.64
N ILE A 59 16.16 26.47 -43.68
CA ILE A 59 14.91 27.21 -44.00
C ILE A 59 13.87 26.80 -42.96
N ARG A 60 13.64 27.68 -42.00
CA ARG A 60 12.68 27.48 -40.92
C ARG A 60 11.83 28.70 -40.76
N LEU A 61 10.57 28.49 -40.37
CA LEU A 61 9.82 29.54 -39.71
C LEU A 61 10.35 29.66 -38.29
N HIS A 62 10.51 30.89 -37.84
CA HIS A 62 10.86 31.21 -36.47
C HIS A 62 9.98 32.37 -36.00
N ASP A 63 9.94 32.55 -34.71
CA ASP A 63 9.41 33.75 -34.10
C ASP A 63 10.44 34.87 -34.19
N ALA A 64 10.03 36.02 -34.73
CA ALA A 64 10.85 37.22 -34.85
C ALA A 64 10.64 38.20 -33.69
N ASP A 65 9.63 37.98 -32.85
CA ASP A 65 9.43 38.77 -31.65
C ASP A 65 10.17 38.11 -30.48
N PRO A 66 11.03 38.84 -29.75
CA PRO A 66 11.76 38.29 -28.61
C PRO A 66 10.91 38.22 -27.33
N THR A 67 9.68 38.74 -27.35
CA THR A 67 8.77 38.64 -26.19
C THR A 67 8.25 37.21 -26.02
N GLU A 68 7.84 36.89 -24.80
CA GLU A 68 7.25 35.58 -24.54
C GLU A 68 5.96 35.42 -25.33
N ASN A 69 5.79 34.26 -25.94
CA ASN A 69 4.56 33.86 -26.64
C ASN A 69 3.44 33.59 -25.63
N ARG A 70 2.85 34.65 -25.09
CA ARG A 70 1.85 34.59 -24.04
C ARG A 70 0.69 35.55 -24.31
N VAL A 71 -0.52 35.09 -23.99
CA VAL A 71 -1.74 35.91 -23.99
C VAL A 71 -2.57 35.62 -22.75
N MET A 72 -3.10 36.66 -22.10
CA MET A 72 -3.94 36.48 -20.89
C MET A 72 -5.35 36.03 -21.27
N GLU A 73 -6.02 35.21 -20.47
CA GLU A 73 -7.30 34.59 -20.86
C GLU A 73 -8.47 35.56 -21.10
N LYS A 74 -8.47 36.72 -20.42
CA LYS A 74 -9.42 37.81 -20.68
C LYS A 74 -9.01 38.79 -21.77
N SER A 75 -8.01 38.45 -22.57
CA SER A 75 -7.61 39.28 -23.70
C SER A 75 -8.73 39.33 -24.75
N GLY A 76 -9.08 40.54 -25.19
CA GLY A 76 -10.11 40.72 -26.22
C GLY A 76 -9.68 40.26 -27.61
N ASP A 77 -10.65 40.11 -28.51
CA ASP A 77 -10.38 39.82 -29.92
C ASP A 77 -9.41 40.85 -30.53
N GLY A 78 -8.42 40.37 -31.27
CA GLY A 78 -7.33 41.16 -31.84
C GLY A 78 -6.13 41.36 -30.90
N ALA A 79 -6.17 40.86 -29.67
CA ALA A 79 -5.02 40.91 -28.76
C ALA A 79 -3.81 40.17 -29.35
N TYR A 80 -2.63 40.75 -29.18
CA TYR A 80 -1.39 40.21 -29.71
C TYR A 80 -0.81 39.16 -28.77
N THR A 81 -0.34 38.05 -29.31
CA THR A 81 0.11 36.90 -28.51
C THR A 81 1.62 36.88 -28.25
N GLY A 82 2.34 37.91 -28.66
CA GLY A 82 3.81 37.92 -28.64
C GLY A 82 4.46 37.15 -29.80
N LEU A 83 3.69 36.46 -30.67
CA LEU A 83 4.24 35.63 -31.75
C LEU A 83 4.19 36.35 -33.10
N THR A 84 5.35 36.57 -33.73
CA THR A 84 5.43 37.08 -35.12
C THR A 84 6.25 36.15 -35.99
N LEU A 85 5.62 35.51 -36.97
CA LEU A 85 6.27 34.57 -37.87
C LEU A 85 7.21 35.26 -38.86
N ALA A 86 8.43 34.72 -39.01
CA ALA A 86 9.38 35.19 -40.01
C ALA A 86 10.29 34.08 -40.56
N PHE A 87 10.97 34.40 -41.67
CA PHE A 87 12.06 33.60 -42.22
C PHE A 87 13.42 34.23 -41.87
N PRO A 88 14.49 33.46 -41.59
CA PRO A 88 15.82 33.97 -41.28
C PRO A 88 16.42 34.92 -42.33
N ASP A 89 16.01 34.76 -43.59
CA ASP A 89 16.55 35.51 -44.74
C ASP A 89 15.80 36.83 -45.04
N SER A 90 14.73 37.17 -44.31
CA SER A 90 13.98 38.41 -44.50
C SER A 90 14.39 39.46 -43.45
N ALA A 91 15.21 40.43 -43.85
CA ALA A 91 15.70 41.51 -42.98
C ALA A 91 14.61 42.50 -42.48
N THR A 92 13.35 42.29 -42.86
CA THR A 92 12.17 42.99 -42.36
C THR A 92 10.99 42.02 -42.30
N SER A 93 10.24 42.05 -41.20
CA SER A 93 9.03 41.25 -40.98
C SER A 93 8.05 41.46 -42.15
N GLY A 94 7.76 40.37 -42.89
CA GLY A 94 6.67 40.36 -43.86
C GLY A 94 6.94 40.91 -45.27
N ALA A 95 8.15 41.35 -45.63
CA ALA A 95 8.40 41.88 -46.98
C ALA A 95 8.40 40.77 -48.06
N GLY A 96 7.21 40.47 -48.61
CA GLY A 96 7.00 39.52 -49.72
C GLY A 96 6.81 38.07 -49.32
N ALA A 97 6.76 37.77 -48.02
CA ALA A 97 6.38 36.45 -47.50
C ALA A 97 4.86 36.40 -47.28
N THR A 98 4.28 35.20 -47.35
CA THR A 98 2.87 34.98 -46.99
C THR A 98 2.74 33.92 -45.90
N PHE A 99 1.84 34.13 -44.95
CA PHE A 99 1.62 33.25 -43.81
C PHE A 99 0.17 32.77 -43.73
N SER A 100 -0.03 31.54 -43.25
CA SER A 100 -1.34 30.97 -42.95
C SER A 100 -1.25 29.98 -41.78
N LEU A 101 -2.37 29.70 -41.12
CA LEU A 101 -2.46 28.64 -40.11
C LEU A 101 -3.14 27.42 -40.73
N SER A 102 -2.52 26.25 -40.59
CA SER A 102 -3.19 24.96 -40.85
C SER A 102 -3.84 24.39 -39.59
N ASP A 103 -3.38 24.81 -38.42
CA ASP A 103 -4.05 24.60 -37.14
C ASP A 103 -4.05 25.93 -36.40
N ASP A 104 -5.24 26.48 -36.19
CA ASP A 104 -5.53 27.76 -35.55
C ASP A 104 -6.06 27.58 -34.11
N ALA A 105 -5.81 26.40 -33.52
CA ALA A 105 -6.30 25.98 -32.22
C ALA A 105 -7.83 26.05 -32.13
N SER A 106 -8.54 25.48 -33.12
CA SER A 106 -10.01 25.53 -33.22
C SER A 106 -10.56 26.96 -33.36
N GLY A 107 -9.89 27.79 -34.16
CA GLY A 107 -10.28 29.17 -34.46
C GLY A 107 -10.00 30.17 -33.34
N ILE A 108 -9.16 29.84 -32.37
CA ILE A 108 -8.80 30.75 -31.26
C ILE A 108 -7.80 31.81 -31.73
N PHE A 109 -6.92 31.47 -32.66
CA PHE A 109 -5.91 32.38 -33.19
C PHE A 109 -6.10 32.68 -34.68
N ALA A 110 -5.64 33.85 -35.10
CA ALA A 110 -5.53 34.24 -36.49
C ALA A 110 -4.12 34.77 -36.78
N VAL A 111 -3.69 34.62 -38.03
CA VAL A 111 -2.46 35.20 -38.54
C VAL A 111 -2.78 36.30 -39.53
N ASP A 112 -2.13 37.46 -39.40
CA ASP A 112 -2.10 38.44 -40.48
C ASP A 112 -1.19 37.91 -41.61
N PRO A 113 -1.72 37.68 -42.82
CA PRO A 113 -1.02 36.92 -43.86
C PRO A 113 0.20 37.63 -44.44
N LEU A 114 0.37 38.93 -44.18
CA LEU A 114 1.48 39.73 -44.71
C LEU A 114 2.51 40.03 -43.63
N SER A 115 2.09 40.36 -42.41
CA SER A 115 2.99 40.70 -41.31
C SER A 115 3.44 39.49 -40.49
N GLY A 116 2.72 38.35 -40.57
CA GLY A 116 3.02 37.16 -39.78
C GLY A 116 2.63 37.27 -38.30
N ARG A 117 1.98 38.37 -37.91
CA ARG A 117 1.53 38.63 -36.54
C ARG A 117 0.39 37.69 -36.17
N ILE A 118 0.53 36.96 -35.06
CA ILE A 118 -0.54 36.13 -34.50
C ILE A 118 -1.35 36.93 -33.49
N SER A 119 -2.67 36.88 -33.62
CA SER A 119 -3.61 37.55 -32.71
C SER A 119 -4.76 36.63 -32.31
N VAL A 120 -5.40 36.95 -31.19
CA VAL A 120 -6.62 36.28 -30.73
C VAL A 120 -7.76 36.56 -31.72
N ALA A 121 -8.35 35.52 -32.29
CA ALA A 121 -9.51 35.60 -33.18
C ALA A 121 -10.83 35.37 -32.44
N ARG A 122 -10.79 34.57 -31.37
CA ARG A 122 -11.94 34.25 -30.52
C ARG A 122 -11.53 34.19 -29.06
N ALA A 123 -11.71 35.30 -28.36
CA ALA A 123 -11.38 35.45 -26.93
C ALA A 123 -12.08 34.42 -26.03
N SER A 124 -13.32 34.02 -26.36
CA SER A 124 -14.07 32.99 -25.61
C SER A 124 -13.46 31.58 -25.65
N GLY A 125 -12.34 31.41 -26.36
CA GLY A 125 -11.57 30.16 -26.36
C GLY A 125 -10.34 30.19 -25.47
N LEU A 126 -9.98 31.36 -24.93
CA LEU A 126 -8.92 31.49 -23.94
C LEU A 126 -9.55 31.23 -22.56
N ASP A 127 -9.08 30.17 -21.92
CA ASP A 127 -9.58 29.65 -20.63
C ASP A 127 -8.39 28.90 -20.04
N TYR A 128 -7.74 29.52 -19.06
CA TYR A 128 -6.50 29.06 -18.48
C TYR A 128 -6.74 27.79 -17.64
N GLU A 129 -7.88 27.69 -16.95
CA GLU A 129 -8.31 26.53 -16.16
C GLU A 129 -8.48 25.30 -17.05
N ARG A 130 -8.86 25.51 -18.31
CA ARG A 130 -9.01 24.44 -19.30
C ARG A 130 -7.69 24.08 -19.97
N SER A 131 -6.86 25.06 -20.32
CA SER A 131 -5.60 24.82 -21.04
C SER A 131 -4.61 25.96 -20.86
N THR A 132 -3.49 25.68 -20.19
CA THR A 132 -2.42 26.65 -19.91
C THR A 132 -1.51 26.94 -21.11
N SER A 133 -1.65 26.18 -22.21
CA SER A 133 -0.98 26.46 -23.48
C SER A 133 -1.76 25.88 -24.66
N LEU A 134 -1.66 26.56 -25.80
CA LEU A 134 -2.28 26.13 -27.05
C LEU A 134 -1.21 26.07 -28.14
N SER A 135 -1.29 25.02 -28.97
CA SER A 135 -0.39 24.85 -30.13
C SER A 135 -1.08 25.34 -31.39
N ILE A 136 -0.33 26.01 -32.25
CA ILE A 136 -0.73 26.34 -33.61
C ILE A 136 0.26 25.74 -34.60
N VAL A 137 -0.20 25.47 -35.82
CA VAL A 137 0.67 25.05 -36.92
C VAL A 137 0.61 26.10 -38.02
N ALA A 138 1.72 26.81 -38.18
CA ALA A 138 1.85 27.87 -39.17
C ALA A 138 2.57 27.39 -40.43
N ASN A 139 2.10 27.88 -41.57
CA ASN A 139 2.72 27.69 -42.86
C ASN A 139 3.15 29.04 -43.42
N GLY A 140 4.32 29.07 -44.07
CA GLY A 140 4.87 30.27 -44.66
C GLY A 140 5.44 29.99 -46.03
N THR A 141 5.30 30.95 -46.93
CA THR A 141 6.01 30.98 -48.22
C THR A 141 6.89 32.22 -48.25
N ASN A 142 8.21 32.04 -48.39
CA ASN A 142 9.13 33.16 -48.47
C ASN A 142 9.07 33.84 -49.86
N PRO A 143 9.67 35.04 -50.04
CA PRO A 143 9.62 35.77 -51.30
C PRO A 143 10.24 35.04 -52.49
N LYS A 144 11.10 34.04 -52.23
CA LYS A 144 11.75 33.19 -53.23
C LYS A 144 10.95 31.90 -53.54
N GLY A 145 9.74 31.77 -52.98
CA GLY A 145 8.84 30.62 -53.18
C GLY A 145 9.13 29.40 -52.31
N GLY A 146 10.09 29.48 -51.38
CA GLY A 146 10.39 28.42 -50.42
C GLY A 146 9.30 28.32 -49.36
N LYS A 147 8.83 27.11 -49.08
CA LYS A 147 7.77 26.85 -48.09
C LYS A 147 8.33 26.21 -46.83
N ALA A 148 7.80 26.60 -45.68
CA ALA A 148 8.08 25.96 -44.40
C ALA A 148 6.80 25.86 -43.57
N SER A 149 6.78 24.88 -42.68
CA SER A 149 5.72 24.66 -41.69
C SER A 149 6.38 24.45 -40.34
N ALA A 150 5.84 25.07 -39.29
CA ALA A 150 6.34 24.93 -37.92
C ALA A 150 5.19 25.02 -36.91
N SER A 151 5.36 24.30 -35.81
CA SER A 151 4.46 24.39 -34.66
C SER A 151 4.99 25.41 -33.67
N PHE A 152 4.10 26.22 -33.12
CA PHE A 152 4.40 27.19 -32.08
C PHE A 152 3.43 27.00 -30.92
N PHE A 153 3.91 27.22 -29.70
CA PHE A 153 3.10 27.21 -28.51
C PHE A 153 2.86 28.64 -28.05
N ILE A 154 1.62 28.95 -27.72
CA ILE A 154 1.21 30.19 -27.08
C ILE A 154 0.77 29.81 -25.68
N GLN A 155 1.45 30.34 -24.67
CA GLN A 155 1.05 30.20 -23.29
C GLN A 155 -0.21 31.04 -23.05
N ILE A 156 -1.17 30.45 -22.34
CA ILE A 156 -2.29 31.21 -21.80
C ILE A 156 -1.83 31.69 -20.43
N GLY A 157 -2.04 32.96 -20.13
CA GLY A 157 -1.80 33.51 -18.81
C GLY A 157 -3.11 33.62 -18.03
N ASP A 158 -3.03 33.21 -16.77
CA ASP A 158 -4.08 33.33 -15.78
C ASP A 158 -4.40 34.81 -15.48
N VAL A 159 -5.68 35.13 -15.26
CA VAL A 159 -6.17 36.40 -14.74
C VAL A 159 -7.03 36.13 -13.52
N ASP A 160 -6.67 36.71 -12.38
CA ASP A 160 -7.44 36.57 -11.13
C ASP A 160 -8.93 36.94 -11.31
N GLU A 161 -9.76 35.97 -10.95
CA GLU A 161 -11.17 35.88 -11.21
C GLU A 161 -12.00 35.45 -10.03
N PHE A 162 -11.37 34.71 -9.13
CA PHE A 162 -12.03 34.07 -8.02
C PHE A 162 -11.31 34.39 -6.71
N PRO A 163 -11.93 35.17 -5.82
CA PRO A 163 -11.33 35.37 -4.51
C PRO A 163 -11.23 34.03 -3.75
N ILE A 164 -10.20 33.90 -2.92
CA ILE A 164 -9.95 32.71 -2.12
C ILE A 164 -11.20 32.24 -1.35
N GLY A 165 -11.45 30.94 -1.40
CA GLY A 165 -12.56 30.29 -0.73
C GLY A 165 -12.46 30.30 0.80
N LYS A 166 -13.51 29.78 1.44
CA LYS A 166 -13.51 29.63 2.90
C LYS A 166 -12.39 28.67 3.34
N ILE A 167 -11.62 29.06 4.34
CA ILE A 167 -10.69 28.16 5.03
C ILE A 167 -11.45 27.12 5.86
N GLU A 168 -11.10 25.86 5.68
CA GLU A 168 -11.71 24.70 6.35
C GLU A 168 -10.65 23.69 6.79
N ASP A 169 -11.04 22.78 7.68
CA ASP A 169 -10.19 21.66 8.07
C ASP A 169 -10.47 20.47 7.15
N ILE A 170 -9.43 19.99 6.47
CA ILE A 170 -9.53 18.88 5.51
C ILE A 170 -9.07 17.55 6.08
N ASP A 171 -8.50 17.52 7.29
CA ASP A 171 -8.16 16.27 7.95
C ASP A 171 -9.37 15.76 8.74
N PRO A 172 -9.89 14.56 8.45
CA PRO A 172 -11.01 14.00 9.21
C PRO A 172 -10.61 13.56 10.64
N ALA A 173 -9.33 13.70 11.02
CA ALA A 173 -8.86 13.42 12.38
C ALA A 173 -9.43 14.42 13.41
N PRO A 174 -9.64 14.00 14.67
CA PRO A 174 -9.93 14.94 15.74
C PRO A 174 -8.79 15.95 15.94
N ASN A 175 -9.16 17.22 16.13
CA ASN A 175 -8.21 18.29 16.43
C ASN A 175 -7.78 18.22 17.89
N GLU A 176 -6.65 17.53 18.13
CA GLU A 176 -6.15 17.22 19.45
C GLU A 176 -4.63 17.43 19.56
N ALA A 177 -4.19 18.01 20.68
CA ALA A 177 -2.78 18.15 21.04
C ALA A 177 -2.50 17.59 22.44
N GLY A 178 -1.57 16.64 22.51
CA GLY A 178 -1.15 16.05 23.78
C GLY A 178 -0.33 17.01 24.63
N ARG A 179 -0.59 17.12 25.94
CA ARG A 179 0.17 18.01 26.87
C ARG A 179 1.66 17.67 26.99
N LYS A 180 2.06 16.48 26.55
CA LYS A 180 3.45 16.02 26.51
C LYS A 180 4.05 15.98 25.09
N SER A 181 3.32 16.48 24.10
CA SER A 181 3.76 16.50 22.70
C SER A 181 5.05 17.32 22.52
N TYR A 182 5.92 16.82 21.66
CA TYR A 182 7.18 17.46 21.29
C TYR A 182 6.98 18.50 20.18
N PRO A 183 7.93 19.42 19.96
CA PRO A 183 7.87 20.35 18.84
C PRO A 183 7.87 19.61 17.48
N GLY A 184 6.88 19.89 16.63
CA GLY A 184 6.62 19.23 15.35
C GLY A 184 5.51 18.16 15.40
N ALA A 185 4.99 17.82 16.58
CA ALA A 185 3.88 16.87 16.71
C ALA A 185 2.60 17.44 16.06
N GLY A 186 1.94 16.68 15.18
CA GLY A 186 0.77 17.14 14.43
C GLY A 186 -0.50 17.20 15.28
N THR A 187 -1.30 18.24 15.15
CA THR A 187 -2.49 18.43 16.02
C THR A 187 -3.77 17.81 15.45
N GLY A 188 -3.69 17.07 14.34
CA GLY A 188 -4.86 16.60 13.59
C GLY A 188 -5.55 17.67 12.75
N LEU A 189 -5.19 18.94 12.91
CA LEU A 189 -5.72 20.08 12.14
C LEU A 189 -4.87 20.32 10.91
N THR A 190 -5.48 20.21 9.73
CA THR A 190 -4.86 20.64 8.46
C THR A 190 -5.80 21.62 7.80
N VAL A 191 -5.46 22.91 7.92
CA VAL A 191 -6.28 23.96 7.29
C VAL A 191 -6.05 23.97 5.79
N TYR A 192 -7.10 24.25 5.05
CA TYR A 192 -7.04 24.39 3.62
C TYR A 192 -8.06 25.42 3.16
N ALA A 193 -7.65 26.31 2.27
CA ALA A 193 -8.54 27.17 1.53
C ALA A 193 -8.30 26.91 0.05
N LYS A 194 -9.38 26.79 -0.71
CA LYS A 194 -9.30 26.62 -2.16
C LYS A 194 -9.39 27.99 -2.82
N ASP A 195 -8.39 28.31 -3.62
CA ASP A 195 -8.51 29.38 -4.61
C ASP A 195 -9.17 28.84 -5.89
N GLY A 196 -10.00 29.67 -6.51
CA GLY A 196 -10.69 29.33 -7.76
C GLY A 196 -9.78 29.45 -8.98
N ASP A 197 -8.74 30.26 -8.88
CA ASP A 197 -7.76 30.53 -9.93
C ASP A 197 -6.73 29.40 -10.01
N ALA A 198 -6.38 28.98 -11.23
CA ALA A 198 -5.61 27.75 -11.42
C ALA A 198 -4.11 27.99 -11.19
N GLY A 199 -3.58 27.47 -10.09
CA GLY A 199 -2.14 27.49 -9.84
C GLY A 199 -1.67 28.60 -8.92
N ASP A 200 -2.58 29.43 -8.42
CA ASP A 200 -2.34 30.31 -7.29
C ASP A 200 -1.95 29.53 -6.03
N ALA A 201 -0.89 30.00 -5.37
CA ALA A 201 -0.38 29.38 -4.16
C ALA A 201 -1.03 30.01 -2.92
N VAL A 202 -1.76 29.21 -2.16
CA VAL A 202 -2.31 29.64 -0.87
C VAL A 202 -1.29 29.46 0.25
N SER A 203 -1.04 30.54 0.99
CA SER A 203 -0.17 30.57 2.16
C SER A 203 -0.97 30.64 3.47
N TYR A 204 -0.46 30.01 4.54
CA TYR A 204 -1.16 29.92 5.83
C TYR A 204 -0.38 30.57 6.98
N HIS A 205 -1.07 31.38 7.78
CA HIS A 205 -0.49 32.09 8.92
C HIS A 205 -1.39 32.01 10.15
N LEU A 206 -0.77 31.95 11.34
CA LEU A 206 -1.51 32.08 12.59
C LEU A 206 -1.79 33.56 12.87
N THR A 207 -3.03 33.90 13.21
CA THR A 207 -3.41 35.31 13.51
C THR A 207 -3.08 35.72 14.95
N ALA A 208 -2.82 34.76 15.85
CA ALA A 208 -2.35 35.01 17.23
C ALA A 208 -0.90 34.50 17.39
N VAL A 209 0.06 35.37 17.13
CA VAL A 209 1.48 34.98 16.90
C VAL A 209 2.32 34.93 18.19
N ASP A 210 2.03 35.78 19.19
CA ASP A 210 2.94 35.92 20.33
C ASP A 210 2.75 34.85 21.39
N GLY A 211 3.64 33.85 21.38
CA GLY A 211 3.70 32.79 22.39
C GLY A 211 2.70 31.64 22.19
N SER A 212 2.13 31.50 20.99
CA SER A 212 1.30 30.34 20.64
C SER A 212 2.12 29.05 20.78
N PRO A 213 1.59 28.00 21.45
CA PRO A 213 2.26 26.71 21.50
C PRO A 213 2.20 25.94 20.18
N PHE A 214 1.59 26.51 19.13
CA PHE A 214 1.37 25.89 17.83
C PHE A 214 2.05 26.66 16.70
N ALA A 215 2.39 25.96 15.63
CA ALA A 215 2.83 26.52 14.36
C ALA A 215 2.01 25.91 13.22
N VAL A 216 1.72 26.73 12.21
CA VAL A 216 1.13 26.27 10.94
C VAL A 216 2.22 26.22 9.87
N ASN A 217 2.24 25.16 9.07
CA ASN A 217 3.09 25.11 7.90
C ASN A 217 2.49 26.04 6.82
N PRO A 218 3.24 27.05 6.35
CA PRO A 218 2.69 28.06 5.45
C PRO A 218 2.35 27.54 4.05
N ARG A 219 2.78 26.32 3.66
CA ARG A 219 2.40 25.73 2.35
C ARG A 219 1.41 24.59 2.48
N SER A 220 1.57 23.74 3.49
CA SER A 220 0.73 22.55 3.64
C SER A 220 -0.48 22.75 4.55
N GLY A 221 -0.59 23.89 5.23
CA GLY A 221 -1.68 24.18 6.17
C GLY A 221 -1.69 23.28 7.42
N GLN A 222 -0.70 22.40 7.58
CA GLN A 222 -0.62 21.48 8.71
C GLN A 222 -0.27 22.24 9.99
N VAL A 223 -1.07 22.05 11.03
CA VAL A 223 -0.80 22.61 12.36
C VAL A 223 -0.05 21.60 13.22
N THR A 224 1.01 22.06 13.86
CA THR A 224 1.90 21.28 14.73
C THR A 224 2.15 22.00 16.04
N VAL A 225 2.58 21.27 17.07
CA VAL A 225 3.06 21.84 18.33
C VAL A 225 4.41 22.52 18.08
N ALA A 226 4.56 23.79 18.45
CA ALA A 226 5.81 24.55 18.32
C ALA A 226 6.56 24.67 19.65
N ASP A 227 5.82 24.86 20.75
CA ASP A 227 6.41 25.05 22.08
C ASP A 227 5.67 24.21 23.13
N THR A 228 6.34 23.13 23.56
CA THR A 228 5.85 22.22 24.59
C THR A 228 5.74 22.87 25.97
N LEU A 229 6.58 23.86 26.30
CA LEU A 229 6.52 24.56 27.58
C LEU A 229 5.29 25.48 27.63
N ALA A 230 5.06 26.23 26.54
CA ALA A 230 3.85 27.03 26.38
C ALA A 230 2.59 26.15 26.40
N LEU A 231 2.62 24.99 25.73
CA LEU A 231 1.50 24.04 25.70
C LEU A 231 1.16 23.52 27.11
N LYS A 232 2.18 23.18 27.91
CA LYS A 232 2.01 22.72 29.30
C LYS A 232 1.47 23.80 30.23
N ALA A 233 1.77 25.06 29.96
CA ALA A 233 1.31 26.19 30.77
C ALA A 233 -0.20 26.46 30.65
N ILE A 234 -0.85 25.95 29.61
CA ILE A 234 -2.28 26.16 29.37
C ILE A 234 -3.12 25.39 30.39
N ARG A 235 -3.94 26.11 31.17
CA ARG A 235 -4.81 25.52 32.21
C ARG A 235 -6.15 24.98 31.67
N GLY A 236 -6.55 25.35 30.47
CA GLY A 236 -7.79 24.89 29.82
C GLY A 236 -7.64 23.52 29.14
N SER A 237 -8.77 22.90 28.79
CA SER A 237 -8.81 21.65 27.98
C SER A 237 -8.96 21.91 26.47
N LYS A 238 -9.06 23.17 26.05
CA LYS A 238 -9.27 23.58 24.66
C LYS A 238 -8.47 24.84 24.34
N VAL A 239 -7.99 24.95 23.12
CA VAL A 239 -7.36 26.15 22.55
C VAL A 239 -8.07 26.50 21.26
N PHE A 240 -8.38 27.78 21.07
CA PHE A 240 -8.93 28.29 19.82
C PHE A 240 -7.81 28.96 19.04
N LEU A 241 -7.54 28.46 17.84
CA LEU A 241 -6.44 28.88 16.98
C LEU A 241 -7.02 29.62 15.78
N GLY A 242 -6.77 30.92 15.71
CA GLY A 242 -7.08 31.71 14.52
C GLY A 242 -6.04 31.44 13.44
N VAL A 243 -6.51 31.08 12.25
CA VAL A 243 -5.66 30.82 11.07
C VAL A 243 -6.20 31.64 9.90
N GLU A 244 -5.30 32.28 9.19
CA GLU A 244 -5.56 33.06 7.98
C GLU A 244 -4.85 32.39 6.79
N ALA A 245 -5.61 32.16 5.74
CA ALA A 245 -5.13 31.76 4.43
C ALA A 245 -5.06 33.00 3.52
N ILE A 246 -3.96 33.19 2.81
CA ILE A 246 -3.73 34.31 1.90
C ILE A 246 -3.30 33.73 0.56
N SER A 247 -4.05 34.02 -0.50
CA SER A 247 -3.71 33.63 -1.87
C SER A 247 -2.70 34.63 -2.48
N GLU A 248 -2.10 34.27 -3.60
CA GLU A 248 -1.02 35.04 -4.25
C GLU A 248 -1.53 36.38 -4.82
N ASP A 249 -2.82 36.42 -5.18
CA ASP A 249 -3.61 37.60 -5.53
C ASP A 249 -3.78 38.62 -4.37
N GLY A 250 -3.49 38.21 -3.13
CA GLY A 250 -3.68 39.00 -1.91
C GLY A 250 -5.08 38.92 -1.29
N THR A 251 -5.99 38.10 -1.81
CA THR A 251 -7.25 37.78 -1.14
C THR A 251 -6.98 36.87 0.06
N ALA A 252 -7.78 37.06 1.12
CA ALA A 252 -7.53 36.39 2.40
C ALA A 252 -8.83 35.86 3.03
N SER A 253 -8.71 34.73 3.72
CA SER A 253 -9.79 34.03 4.39
C SER A 253 -9.32 33.53 5.74
N ALA A 254 -10.03 33.89 6.81
CA ALA A 254 -9.65 33.55 8.17
C ALA A 254 -10.79 32.85 8.92
N ASP A 255 -10.45 31.84 9.71
CA ASP A 255 -11.38 31.17 10.62
C ASP A 255 -10.64 30.73 11.90
N THR A 256 -11.42 30.33 12.92
CA THR A 256 -10.90 29.88 14.20
C THR A 256 -11.20 28.41 14.41
N PHE A 257 -10.15 27.62 14.64
CA PHE A 257 -10.24 26.18 14.84
C PHE A 257 -10.01 25.80 16.29
N GLU A 258 -10.80 24.85 16.80
CA GLU A 258 -10.66 24.34 18.16
C GLU A 258 -9.67 23.16 18.19
N ILE A 259 -8.69 23.22 19.08
CA ILE A 259 -7.79 22.10 19.41
C ILE A 259 -8.05 21.67 20.85
N SER A 260 -8.46 20.42 21.04
CA SER A 260 -8.63 19.81 22.35
C SER A 260 -7.28 19.38 22.94
N LEU A 261 -7.03 19.71 24.21
CA LEU A 261 -5.81 19.33 24.91
C LEU A 261 -6.01 18.01 25.67
N VAL A 262 -5.23 17.00 25.32
CA VAL A 262 -5.33 15.64 25.89
C VAL A 262 -4.11 15.29 26.75
N GLU A 263 -4.29 14.45 27.76
CA GLU A 263 -3.21 14.04 28.69
C GLU A 263 -2.22 13.02 28.07
N HIS A 264 -2.59 12.37 26.97
CA HIS A 264 -1.75 11.42 26.25
C HIS A 264 -0.63 12.15 25.47
N SER A 265 0.58 11.57 25.43
CA SER A 265 1.70 12.10 24.64
C SER A 265 1.52 11.67 23.18
N GLN A 266 1.61 12.58 22.22
CA GLN A 266 2.05 12.17 20.89
C GLN A 266 3.53 11.82 21.01
N ALA A 267 3.89 10.64 20.48
CA ALA A 267 5.16 9.99 20.77
C ALA A 267 6.35 10.86 20.39
N ALA A 268 7.40 10.88 21.21
CA ALA A 268 8.56 11.74 21.04
C ALA A 268 9.07 11.79 19.58
N ALA A 269 9.64 12.93 19.19
CA ALA A 269 10.50 13.03 18.00
C ALA A 269 11.37 11.75 17.92
N PRO A 270 11.60 11.19 16.71
CA PRO A 270 12.31 9.92 16.54
C PRO A 270 13.50 9.89 17.48
N SER A 271 13.47 8.94 18.42
CA SER A 271 14.39 8.89 19.55
C SER A 271 15.82 9.15 19.08
N GLN A 272 16.45 10.15 19.69
CA GLN A 272 17.82 10.54 19.38
C GLN A 272 18.85 9.45 19.73
N ASP A 273 18.45 8.33 20.30
CA ASP A 273 19.36 7.34 20.87
C ASP A 273 19.03 5.91 20.43
N ALA A 274 19.42 5.53 19.20
CA ALA A 274 19.61 4.12 18.83
C ALA A 274 20.57 3.90 17.63
N GLY A 275 21.55 4.79 17.41
CA GLY A 275 22.58 4.58 16.39
C GLY A 275 23.79 5.46 16.66
N GLY A 276 24.89 4.84 17.11
CA GLY A 276 26.12 5.54 17.45
C GLY A 276 26.66 6.42 16.32
N SER A 277 27.02 7.66 16.67
CA SER A 277 28.00 8.59 16.06
C SER A 277 28.27 8.59 14.53
N GLY A 278 27.32 8.16 13.69
CA GLY A 278 27.40 8.21 12.22
C GLY A 278 25.99 8.27 11.61
N GLY A 279 25.49 9.50 11.40
CA GLY A 279 24.08 9.79 11.15
C GLY A 279 23.53 9.32 9.80
N ARG A 280 22.96 8.11 9.79
CA ARG A 280 22.06 7.61 8.75
C ARG A 280 20.61 7.67 9.23
N VAL A 281 19.73 8.19 8.38
CA VAL A 281 18.28 8.21 8.63
C VAL A 281 17.64 7.09 7.78
N TYR A 282 16.69 6.37 8.37
CA TYR A 282 15.96 5.27 7.74
C TYR A 282 14.50 5.66 7.49
N PRO A 283 14.20 6.53 6.50
CA PRO A 283 12.88 7.12 6.32
C PRO A 283 11.81 6.11 5.87
N ILE A 284 12.22 5.03 5.20
CA ILE A 284 11.30 4.07 4.56
C ILE A 284 11.32 2.72 5.27
N LEU A 285 12.50 2.16 5.50
CA LEU A 285 12.67 0.80 6.01
C LEU A 285 13.58 0.79 7.26
N PRO A 286 13.01 0.57 8.47
CA PRO A 286 13.81 0.53 9.70
C PRO A 286 14.66 -0.74 9.75
N THR A 287 15.79 -0.68 10.45
CA THR A 287 16.61 -1.87 10.69
C THR A 287 15.90 -2.84 11.65
N PRO A 288 16.18 -4.16 11.58
CA PRO A 288 15.60 -5.12 12.52
C PRO A 288 15.83 -4.75 14.00
N GLY A 289 16.99 -4.17 14.31
CA GLY A 289 17.32 -3.71 15.66
C GLY A 289 16.40 -2.59 16.17
N MET A 290 16.09 -1.60 15.32
CA MET A 290 15.16 -0.52 15.66
C MET A 290 13.75 -1.04 15.97
N VAL A 291 13.30 -2.06 15.21
CA VAL A 291 12.00 -2.70 15.43
C VAL A 291 11.97 -3.43 16.77
N VAL A 292 12.99 -4.23 17.08
CA VAL A 292 13.08 -4.93 18.38
C VAL A 292 13.10 -3.93 19.55
N ASN A 293 13.84 -2.83 19.41
CA ASN A 293 13.97 -1.82 20.46
C ASN A 293 12.67 -1.02 20.70
N SER A 294 11.72 -1.05 19.78
CA SER A 294 10.44 -0.34 19.89
C SER A 294 9.36 -1.07 20.72
N PHE A 295 9.54 -2.38 20.99
CA PHE A 295 8.56 -3.19 21.72
C PHE A 295 8.28 -2.70 23.16
N PRO A 296 9.27 -2.27 23.96
CA PRO A 296 9.02 -1.79 25.32
C PRO A 296 8.07 -0.59 25.37
N GLU A 297 8.28 0.40 24.49
CA GLU A 297 7.37 1.56 24.37
C GLU A 297 5.99 1.12 23.89
N LEU A 298 5.93 0.25 22.89
CA LEU A 298 4.65 -0.27 22.39
C LEU A 298 3.81 -0.95 23.48
N VAL A 299 4.44 -1.77 24.32
CA VAL A 299 3.75 -2.50 25.40
C VAL A 299 3.32 -1.57 26.52
N ASN A 300 4.20 -0.66 26.96
CA ASN A 300 3.98 0.14 28.16
C ASN A 300 3.21 1.43 27.90
N GLU A 301 3.44 2.08 26.77
CA GLU A 301 2.89 3.40 26.46
C GLU A 301 1.72 3.31 25.47
N ASP A 302 1.85 2.47 24.44
CA ASP A 302 0.90 2.41 23.32
C ASP A 302 -0.19 1.34 23.50
N LYS A 303 -0.26 0.70 24.67
CA LYS A 303 -1.24 -0.34 25.01
C LYS A 303 -1.32 -1.44 23.94
N LEU A 304 -0.17 -1.92 23.44
CA LEU A 304 -0.10 -2.94 22.38
C LEU A 304 -0.92 -4.19 22.72
N ILE A 305 -0.81 -4.70 23.96
CA ILE A 305 -1.47 -5.94 24.35
C ILE A 305 -3.01 -5.81 24.33
N PRO A 306 -3.63 -4.80 25.00
CA PRO A 306 -5.08 -4.58 24.90
C PRO A 306 -5.58 -4.43 23.47
N ASN A 307 -4.90 -3.62 22.64
CA ASN A 307 -5.29 -3.42 21.24
C ASN A 307 -5.21 -4.72 20.44
N THR A 308 -4.16 -5.51 20.66
CA THR A 308 -4.00 -6.82 20.00
C THR A 308 -5.10 -7.80 20.41
N LEU A 309 -5.43 -7.87 21.71
CA LEU A 309 -6.49 -8.75 22.22
C LEU A 309 -7.87 -8.33 21.72
N GLN A 310 -8.14 -7.03 21.61
CA GLN A 310 -9.38 -6.52 21.04
C GLN A 310 -9.54 -6.98 19.58
N SER A 311 -8.50 -6.82 18.76
CA SER A 311 -8.50 -7.30 17.37
C SER A 311 -8.70 -8.81 17.29
N LEU A 312 -8.01 -9.57 18.14
CA LEU A 312 -8.16 -11.02 18.19
C LEU A 312 -9.59 -11.42 18.54
N TRP A 313 -10.20 -10.74 19.53
CA TRP A 313 -11.56 -11.01 19.96
C TRP A 313 -12.59 -10.73 18.86
N ILE A 314 -12.51 -9.55 18.22
CA ILE A 314 -13.37 -9.17 17.09
C ILE A 314 -13.24 -10.21 15.96
N ASN A 315 -12.01 -10.62 15.65
CA ASN A 315 -11.75 -11.60 14.59
C ASN A 315 -12.37 -12.96 14.91
N VAL A 316 -12.20 -13.45 16.15
CA VAL A 316 -12.80 -14.71 16.63
C VAL A 316 -14.34 -14.67 16.55
N GLN A 317 -14.96 -13.56 16.95
CA GLN A 317 -16.41 -13.38 16.82
C GLN A 317 -16.85 -13.42 15.35
N GLY A 318 -16.12 -12.74 14.47
CA GLY A 318 -16.39 -12.74 13.03
C GLY A 318 -16.37 -14.16 12.44
N TYR A 319 -15.35 -14.97 12.76
CA TYR A 319 -15.31 -16.37 12.33
C TYR A 319 -16.46 -17.19 12.88
N LEU A 320 -16.78 -17.04 14.17
CA LEU A 320 -17.82 -17.82 14.82
C LEU A 320 -19.16 -17.62 14.08
N TRP A 321 -19.53 -16.36 13.83
CA TRP A 321 -20.72 -16.04 13.06
C TRP A 321 -20.66 -16.54 11.62
N ALA A 322 -19.53 -16.37 10.95
CA ALA A 322 -19.38 -16.82 9.57
C ALA A 322 -19.52 -18.33 9.42
N VAL A 323 -18.94 -19.11 10.32
CA VAL A 323 -19.03 -20.58 10.34
C VAL A 323 -20.45 -21.04 10.67
N LEU A 324 -21.09 -20.43 11.69
CA LEU A 324 -22.46 -20.75 12.10
C LEU A 324 -23.49 -20.49 10.98
N ILE A 325 -23.23 -19.53 10.11
CA ILE A 325 -24.14 -19.17 9.00
C ILE A 325 -23.79 -19.95 7.72
N SER A 326 -22.51 -19.97 7.34
CA SER A 326 -22.08 -20.53 6.04
C SER A 326 -22.23 -22.04 5.96
N ILE A 327 -21.96 -22.77 7.04
CA ILE A 327 -22.04 -24.23 7.02
C ILE A 327 -23.50 -24.69 6.82
N PRO A 328 -24.48 -24.28 7.65
CA PRO A 328 -25.87 -24.72 7.44
C PRO A 328 -26.42 -24.31 6.07
N ILE A 329 -26.22 -23.06 5.66
CA ILE A 329 -26.72 -22.57 4.36
C ILE A 329 -26.03 -23.31 3.21
N GLY A 330 -24.72 -23.54 3.30
CA GLY A 330 -23.96 -24.27 2.30
C GLY A 330 -24.42 -25.72 2.15
N PHE A 331 -24.72 -26.40 3.25
CA PHE A 331 -25.29 -27.75 3.22
C PHE A 331 -26.68 -27.79 2.59
N ILE A 332 -27.53 -26.80 2.88
CA ILE A 332 -28.86 -26.68 2.24
C ILE A 332 -28.70 -26.52 0.72
N ILE A 333 -27.85 -25.59 0.28
CA ILE A 333 -27.63 -25.31 -1.15
C ILE A 333 -26.94 -26.48 -1.86
N GLY A 334 -25.96 -27.11 -1.23
CA GLY A 334 -25.19 -28.20 -1.83
C GLY A 334 -25.97 -29.51 -1.97
N LEU A 335 -26.85 -29.82 -1.01
CA LEU A 335 -27.56 -31.11 -0.99
C LEU A 335 -28.97 -31.06 -1.60
N MET A 336 -29.65 -29.91 -1.59
CA MET A 336 -31.01 -29.78 -2.13
C MET A 336 -30.98 -29.32 -3.59
N PRO A 337 -31.50 -30.11 -4.56
CA PRO A 337 -31.49 -29.75 -5.98
C PRO A 337 -32.19 -28.41 -6.28
N LEU A 338 -33.28 -28.11 -5.58
CA LEU A 338 -34.02 -26.86 -5.71
C LEU A 338 -33.16 -25.65 -5.26
N ALA A 339 -32.58 -25.72 -4.06
CA ALA A 339 -31.74 -24.65 -3.54
C ALA A 339 -30.50 -24.43 -4.42
N LYS A 340 -29.88 -25.52 -4.89
CA LYS A 340 -28.78 -25.48 -5.86
C LYS A 340 -29.17 -24.72 -7.13
N GLY A 341 -30.30 -25.07 -7.75
CA GLY A 341 -30.77 -24.44 -8.97
C GLY A 341 -31.07 -22.95 -8.80
N LEU A 342 -31.59 -22.56 -7.63
CA LEU A 342 -31.95 -21.18 -7.33
C LEU A 342 -30.76 -20.28 -6.99
N PHE A 343 -29.77 -20.78 -6.24
CA PHE A 343 -28.77 -19.94 -5.57
C PHE A 343 -27.31 -20.19 -5.95
N SER A 344 -26.97 -21.29 -6.64
CA SER A 344 -25.56 -21.63 -6.92
C SER A 344 -24.79 -20.51 -7.62
N LYS A 345 -25.37 -19.93 -8.69
CA LYS A 345 -24.74 -18.85 -9.46
C LYS A 345 -24.54 -17.57 -8.63
N GLN A 346 -25.51 -17.23 -7.79
CA GLN A 346 -25.49 -16.04 -6.94
C GLN A 346 -24.44 -16.18 -5.84
N VAL A 347 -24.37 -17.36 -5.22
CA VAL A 347 -23.34 -17.70 -4.23
C VAL A 347 -21.96 -17.58 -4.85
N ASP A 348 -21.74 -18.15 -6.05
CA ASP A 348 -20.45 -18.03 -6.75
C ASP A 348 -20.10 -16.56 -7.08
N ALA A 349 -21.10 -15.74 -7.41
CA ALA A 349 -20.91 -14.32 -7.73
C ALA A 349 -20.51 -13.46 -6.51
N LEU A 350 -20.85 -13.87 -5.28
CA LEU A 350 -20.52 -13.11 -4.07
C LEU A 350 -19.00 -12.87 -3.94
N ARG A 351 -18.17 -13.80 -4.42
CA ARG A 351 -16.69 -13.70 -4.35
C ARG A 351 -16.12 -12.48 -5.08
N TYR A 352 -16.88 -11.89 -6.00
CA TYR A 352 -16.44 -10.71 -6.75
C TYR A 352 -16.79 -9.38 -6.03
N LEU A 353 -17.44 -9.42 -4.87
CA LEU A 353 -17.78 -8.22 -4.11
C LEU A 353 -16.51 -7.60 -3.48
N PRO A 354 -16.18 -6.33 -3.78
CA PRO A 354 -15.09 -5.63 -3.11
C PRO A 354 -15.53 -5.28 -1.68
N LEU A 355 -15.11 -6.08 -0.70
CA LEU A 355 -15.53 -5.91 0.69
C LEU A 355 -15.22 -4.51 1.25
N THR A 356 -14.10 -3.91 0.87
CA THR A 356 -13.73 -2.54 1.29
C THR A 356 -14.74 -1.48 0.84
N ALA A 357 -15.43 -1.67 -0.30
CA ALA A 357 -16.45 -0.73 -0.76
C ALA A 357 -17.74 -0.82 0.08
N LEU A 358 -17.94 -1.92 0.82
CA LEU A 358 -19.12 -2.13 1.66
C LEU A 358 -18.97 -1.49 3.05
N THR A 359 -17.80 -0.98 3.42
CA THR A 359 -17.56 -0.41 4.74
C THR A 359 -18.59 0.66 5.11
N GLY A 360 -18.91 1.59 4.19
CA GLY A 360 -19.94 2.62 4.41
C GLY A 360 -21.34 2.05 4.68
N LEU A 361 -21.70 0.95 4.02
CA LEU A 361 -22.99 0.29 4.21
C LEU A 361 -23.08 -0.37 5.58
N PHE A 362 -22.00 -1.02 6.02
CA PHE A 362 -21.93 -1.61 7.36
C PHE A 362 -21.97 -0.56 8.46
N ILE A 363 -21.40 0.63 8.23
CA ILE A 363 -21.54 1.78 9.13
C ILE A 363 -23.01 2.19 9.28
N ILE A 364 -23.75 2.26 8.18
CA ILE A 364 -25.17 2.63 8.20
C ILE A 364 -26.01 1.57 8.93
N TRP A 365 -25.70 0.28 8.72
CA TRP A 365 -26.49 -0.81 9.29
C TRP A 365 -26.21 -1.10 10.77
N PHE A 366 -24.93 -1.05 11.17
CA PHE A 366 -24.48 -1.52 12.48
C PHE A 366 -23.85 -0.41 13.33
N GLY A 367 -23.74 0.82 12.81
CA GLY A 367 -23.07 1.93 13.47
C GLY A 367 -21.55 1.89 13.31
N ILE A 368 -20.85 2.64 14.16
CA ILE A 368 -19.38 2.77 14.11
C ILE A 368 -18.67 1.92 15.19
N GLU A 369 -19.43 1.17 15.97
CA GLU A 369 -18.93 0.41 17.12
C GLU A 369 -18.38 -0.97 16.74
N ASN A 370 -18.03 -1.78 17.74
CA ASN A 370 -17.45 -3.11 17.54
C ASN A 370 -18.39 -4.07 16.81
N GLU A 371 -19.70 -3.91 16.96
CA GLU A 371 -20.71 -4.71 16.26
C GLU A 371 -20.53 -4.62 14.74
N MET A 372 -20.26 -3.42 14.23
CA MET A 372 -19.99 -3.20 12.82
C MET A 372 -18.73 -3.94 12.37
N LYS A 373 -17.65 -3.86 13.14
CA LYS A 373 -16.37 -4.53 12.84
C LYS A 373 -16.56 -6.06 12.77
N VAL A 374 -17.30 -6.63 13.74
CA VAL A 374 -17.62 -8.06 13.78
C VAL A 374 -18.50 -8.47 12.59
N ALA A 375 -19.56 -7.72 12.31
CA ALA A 375 -20.49 -8.00 11.22
C ALA A 375 -19.78 -7.92 9.85
N PHE A 376 -18.94 -6.90 9.65
CA PHE A 376 -18.14 -6.71 8.45
C PHE A 376 -17.19 -7.89 8.20
N LEU A 377 -16.44 -8.32 9.24
CA LEU A 377 -15.56 -9.48 9.13
C LEU A 377 -16.34 -10.77 8.89
N ALA A 378 -17.44 -10.99 9.62
CA ALA A 378 -18.29 -12.16 9.44
C ALA A 378 -18.81 -12.25 8.00
N PHE A 379 -19.35 -11.15 7.47
CA PHE A 379 -19.82 -11.08 6.09
C PHE A 379 -18.69 -11.34 5.09
N GLY A 380 -17.52 -10.72 5.30
CA GLY A 380 -16.35 -10.96 4.47
C GLY A 380 -15.95 -12.44 4.41
N ILE A 381 -15.95 -13.13 5.54
CA ILE A 381 -15.66 -14.56 5.60
C ILE A 381 -16.78 -15.38 4.95
N ILE A 382 -18.07 -15.03 5.17
CA ILE A 382 -19.22 -15.72 4.57
C ILE A 382 -19.14 -15.73 3.05
N VAL A 383 -18.80 -14.59 2.45
CA VAL A 383 -18.68 -14.41 0.99
C VAL A 383 -17.70 -15.42 0.37
N TYR A 384 -16.66 -15.83 1.10
CA TYR A 384 -15.72 -16.86 0.63
C TYR A 384 -16.06 -18.27 1.12
N LEU A 385 -16.44 -18.42 2.39
CA LEU A 385 -16.67 -19.72 3.04
C LEU A 385 -17.91 -20.43 2.48
N LEU A 386 -19.01 -19.71 2.26
CA LEU A 386 -20.26 -20.30 1.78
C LEU A 386 -20.09 -21.01 0.42
N PRO A 387 -19.53 -20.36 -0.63
CA PRO A 387 -19.22 -21.05 -1.88
C PRO A 387 -18.31 -22.26 -1.72
N VAL A 388 -17.31 -22.18 -0.82
CA VAL A 388 -16.39 -23.29 -0.56
C VAL A 388 -17.11 -24.48 0.08
N VAL A 389 -18.01 -24.26 1.04
CA VAL A 389 -18.83 -25.34 1.62
C VAL A 389 -19.63 -26.06 0.54
N VAL A 390 -20.31 -25.30 -0.33
CA VAL A 390 -21.09 -25.85 -1.44
C VAL A 390 -20.20 -26.68 -2.38
N GLN A 391 -19.02 -26.16 -2.71
CA GLN A 391 -18.05 -26.86 -3.55
C GLN A 391 -17.57 -28.16 -2.91
N ARG A 392 -17.20 -28.17 -1.62
CA ARG A 392 -16.73 -29.36 -0.91
C ARG A 392 -17.79 -30.47 -0.84
N ILE A 393 -19.07 -30.10 -0.79
CA ILE A 393 -20.18 -31.08 -0.87
C ILE A 393 -20.19 -31.79 -2.22
N PHE A 394 -19.92 -31.10 -3.32
CA PHE A 394 -19.86 -31.70 -4.66
C PHE A 394 -18.60 -32.55 -4.87
N GLU A 395 -17.54 -32.31 -4.11
CA GLU A 395 -16.28 -33.06 -4.17
C GLU A 395 -16.26 -34.29 -3.23
N VAL A 396 -17.41 -34.66 -2.66
CA VAL A 396 -17.53 -35.93 -1.91
C VAL A 396 -17.45 -37.08 -2.91
N GLU A 397 -16.53 -38.01 -2.66
CA GLU A 397 -16.27 -39.12 -3.57
C GLU A 397 -17.50 -40.04 -3.69
N GLU A 398 -17.81 -40.42 -4.93
CA GLU A 398 -18.95 -41.27 -5.25
C GLU A 398 -18.88 -42.65 -4.59
N VAL A 399 -17.67 -43.16 -4.33
CA VAL A 399 -17.48 -44.43 -3.61
C VAL A 399 -18.16 -44.41 -2.25
N TYR A 400 -18.09 -43.29 -1.51
CA TYR A 400 -18.72 -43.20 -0.19
C TYR A 400 -20.24 -43.15 -0.29
N THR A 401 -20.78 -42.41 -1.26
CA THR A 401 -22.22 -42.26 -1.43
C THR A 401 -22.86 -43.56 -1.96
N THR A 402 -22.23 -44.23 -2.92
CA THR A 402 -22.67 -45.53 -3.43
C THR A 402 -22.60 -46.61 -2.34
N THR A 403 -21.54 -46.65 -1.54
CA THR A 403 -21.42 -47.63 -0.43
C THR A 403 -22.57 -47.45 0.56
N VAL A 404 -22.84 -46.22 1.00
CA VAL A 404 -23.89 -45.96 1.99
C VAL A 404 -25.30 -46.16 1.42
N PHE A 405 -25.48 -45.93 0.11
CA PHE A 405 -26.70 -46.31 -0.59
C PHE A 405 -26.92 -47.83 -0.58
N THR A 406 -25.89 -48.63 -0.87
CA THR A 406 -26.01 -50.11 -0.84
C THR A 406 -26.29 -50.67 0.56
N LEU A 407 -25.86 -49.98 1.62
CA LEU A 407 -26.17 -50.32 3.00
C LEU A 407 -27.59 -49.90 3.43
N GLY A 408 -28.38 -49.26 2.55
CA GLY A 408 -29.76 -48.87 2.81
C GLY A 408 -29.92 -47.68 3.78
N ALA A 409 -28.91 -46.81 3.87
CA ALA A 409 -28.97 -45.67 4.77
C ALA A 409 -30.00 -44.61 4.31
N SER A 410 -30.70 -44.02 5.28
CA SER A 410 -31.58 -42.87 5.07
C SER A 410 -30.81 -41.58 4.74
N ASN A 411 -31.48 -40.60 4.15
CA ASN A 411 -30.85 -39.31 3.79
C ASN A 411 -30.13 -38.65 4.98
N TRP A 412 -30.74 -38.65 6.17
CA TRP A 412 -30.12 -38.07 7.36
C TRP A 412 -28.88 -38.86 7.81
N GLN A 413 -28.93 -40.19 7.72
CA GLN A 413 -27.77 -41.02 7.99
C GLN A 413 -26.65 -40.71 7.00
N THR A 414 -26.94 -40.66 5.69
CA THR A 414 -25.97 -40.30 4.65
C THR A 414 -25.35 -38.92 4.88
N ILE A 415 -26.15 -37.91 5.26
CA ILE A 415 -25.63 -36.57 5.59
C ILE A 415 -24.68 -36.65 6.79
N ARG A 416 -25.09 -37.30 7.87
CA ARG A 416 -24.34 -37.34 9.13
C ARG A 416 -23.09 -38.21 9.05
N THR A 417 -23.09 -39.30 8.29
CA THR A 417 -21.99 -40.28 8.27
C THR A 417 -21.06 -40.13 7.08
N VAL A 418 -21.52 -39.54 5.97
CA VAL A 418 -20.71 -39.35 4.75
C VAL A 418 -20.44 -37.88 4.51
N TYR A 419 -21.46 -37.08 4.19
CA TYR A 419 -21.25 -35.71 3.74
C TYR A 419 -20.61 -34.85 4.83
N PHE A 420 -21.16 -34.83 6.04
CA PHE A 420 -20.64 -33.98 7.11
C PHE A 420 -19.18 -34.31 7.46
N PRO A 421 -18.77 -35.57 7.74
CA PRO A 421 -17.38 -35.88 8.03
C PRO A 421 -16.44 -35.64 6.85
N ALA A 422 -16.85 -35.97 5.62
CA ALA A 422 -16.01 -35.80 4.42
C ALA A 422 -15.82 -34.33 4.03
N VAL A 423 -16.86 -33.50 4.17
CA VAL A 423 -16.80 -32.06 3.90
C VAL A 423 -15.99 -31.38 4.99
N MET A 424 -16.28 -31.64 6.27
CA MET A 424 -15.62 -30.95 7.37
C MET A 424 -14.11 -31.24 7.45
N SER A 425 -13.67 -32.44 7.09
CA SER A 425 -12.24 -32.82 7.09
C SER A 425 -11.43 -32.07 6.01
N LYS A 426 -12.06 -31.66 4.92
CA LYS A 426 -11.48 -30.79 3.89
C LYS A 426 -11.66 -29.31 4.25
N LEU A 427 -12.83 -28.93 4.77
CA LEU A 427 -13.21 -27.55 5.07
C LEU A 427 -12.31 -26.89 6.12
N ILE A 428 -11.76 -27.65 7.06
CA ILE A 428 -10.82 -27.10 8.05
C ILE A 428 -9.55 -26.53 7.42
N ASP A 429 -9.07 -27.11 6.31
CA ASP A 429 -7.95 -26.56 5.55
C ASP A 429 -8.35 -25.24 4.88
N ASP A 430 -9.57 -25.16 4.36
CA ASP A 430 -10.10 -23.95 3.73
C ASP A 430 -10.29 -22.83 4.76
N ILE A 431 -10.90 -23.13 5.91
CA ILE A 431 -11.09 -22.16 7.01
C ILE A 431 -9.73 -21.61 7.45
N ARG A 432 -8.70 -22.46 7.54
CA ARG A 432 -7.34 -22.04 7.88
C ARG A 432 -6.74 -21.09 6.84
N VAL A 433 -7.00 -21.28 5.55
CA VAL A 433 -6.56 -20.33 4.50
C VAL A 433 -7.36 -19.03 4.56
N LEU A 434 -8.69 -19.12 4.68
CA LEU A 434 -9.58 -17.96 4.77
C LEU A 434 -9.33 -17.12 6.02
N THR A 435 -8.76 -17.72 7.06
CA THR A 435 -8.34 -17.03 8.27
C THR A 435 -7.35 -15.89 7.97
N ALA A 436 -6.41 -16.10 7.06
CA ALA A 436 -5.44 -15.06 6.69
C ALA A 436 -6.11 -13.82 6.08
N ILE A 437 -7.23 -14.01 5.37
CA ILE A 437 -7.96 -12.93 4.69
C ILE A 437 -8.59 -11.96 5.69
N SER A 438 -9.10 -12.45 6.82
CA SER A 438 -9.72 -11.56 7.80
C SER A 438 -8.70 -10.65 8.50
N TRP A 439 -7.45 -11.09 8.66
CA TRP A 439 -6.36 -10.25 9.16
C TRP A 439 -6.03 -9.07 8.22
N THR A 440 -6.31 -9.22 6.93
CA THR A 440 -6.24 -8.10 5.97
C THR A 440 -7.39 -7.11 6.19
N TYR A 441 -8.61 -7.60 6.41
CA TYR A 441 -9.80 -6.76 6.53
C TYR A 441 -10.03 -6.16 7.91
N ILE A 442 -9.48 -6.76 8.97
CA ILE A 442 -9.62 -6.23 10.33
C ILE A 442 -8.97 -4.86 10.46
N ILE A 443 -7.84 -4.65 9.78
CA ILE A 443 -7.17 -3.35 9.73
C ILE A 443 -8.14 -2.30 9.17
N ILE A 444 -8.79 -2.59 8.03
CA ILE A 444 -9.76 -1.69 7.41
C ILE A 444 -10.97 -1.44 8.32
N ALA A 445 -11.50 -2.48 8.97
CA ALA A 445 -12.64 -2.35 9.87
C ALA A 445 -12.32 -1.47 11.10
N GLU A 446 -11.11 -1.60 11.65
CA GLU A 446 -10.66 -0.82 12.81
C GLU A 446 -10.36 0.65 12.48
N LEU A 447 -10.14 0.99 11.20
CA LEU A 447 -9.95 2.37 10.77
C LEU A 447 -11.21 3.25 10.88
N VAL A 448 -12.40 2.64 10.89
CA VAL A 448 -13.67 3.38 10.87
C VAL A 448 -13.91 4.16 12.16
N ASN A 449 -13.62 3.54 13.30
CA ASN A 449 -13.74 4.18 14.61
C ASN A 449 -12.50 3.91 15.43
N ARG A 450 -11.70 4.97 15.56
CA ARG A 450 -10.44 5.03 16.29
C ARG A 450 -10.57 5.78 17.61
N GLN A 451 -11.78 6.24 17.97
CA GLN A 451 -12.01 7.00 19.19
C GLN A 451 -11.90 6.08 20.40
N GLY A 452 -11.13 6.50 21.40
CA GLY A 452 -10.89 5.78 22.65
C GLY A 452 -9.53 5.09 22.74
N ASP A 453 -9.22 4.60 23.94
CA ASP A 453 -7.90 4.04 24.28
C ASP A 453 -7.61 2.68 23.61
N ILE A 454 -8.63 1.99 23.10
CA ILE A 454 -8.56 0.61 22.61
C ILE A 454 -9.32 0.51 21.27
N GLY A 455 -8.66 0.88 20.17
CA GLY A 455 -9.23 0.83 18.82
C GLY A 455 -8.95 -0.48 18.06
N GLY A 456 -7.95 -1.23 18.52
CA GLY A 456 -7.41 -2.43 17.86
C GLY A 456 -6.01 -2.22 17.27
N ILE A 457 -5.31 -3.29 16.93
CA ILE A 457 -3.94 -3.25 16.41
C ILE A 457 -3.85 -2.57 15.04
N GLY A 458 -4.88 -2.67 14.19
CA GLY A 458 -4.95 -2.01 12.89
C GLY A 458 -5.10 -0.51 13.02
N ALA A 459 -5.95 -0.06 13.95
CA ALA A 459 -6.04 1.36 14.31
C ALA A 459 -4.71 1.88 14.85
N LEU A 460 -4.04 1.10 15.73
CA LEU A 460 -2.75 1.47 16.29
C LEU A 460 -1.65 1.57 15.21
N ILE A 461 -1.59 0.62 14.28
CA ILE A 461 -0.70 0.68 13.11
C ILE A 461 -0.90 1.97 12.32
N TYR A 462 -2.16 2.33 12.05
CA TYR A 462 -2.47 3.55 11.31
C TYR A 462 -1.99 4.81 12.04
N ILE A 463 -2.25 4.90 13.35
CA ILE A 463 -1.80 6.02 14.18
C ILE A 463 -0.27 6.12 14.17
N LYS A 464 0.44 5.01 14.41
CA LYS A 464 1.92 5.01 14.45
C LYS A 464 2.56 5.29 13.09
N ALA A 465 1.93 4.87 12.00
CA ALA A 465 2.37 5.21 10.66
C ALA A 465 2.26 6.72 10.39
N ARG A 466 1.14 7.34 10.81
CA ARG A 466 0.93 8.80 10.67
C ARG A 466 1.87 9.62 11.53
N LEU A 467 2.26 9.11 12.70
CA LEU A 467 3.25 9.74 13.59
C LEU A 467 4.71 9.58 13.10
N GLY A 468 4.95 8.90 11.97
CA GLY A 468 6.29 8.64 11.45
C GLY A 468 7.08 7.61 12.29
N GLU A 469 6.43 6.92 13.23
CA GLU A 469 7.04 5.88 14.06
C GLU A 469 7.09 4.53 13.32
N ILE A 470 7.72 4.54 12.13
CA ILE A 470 7.81 3.37 11.25
C ILE A 470 8.38 2.12 11.95
N PRO A 471 9.38 2.19 12.87
CA PRO A 471 9.82 1.02 13.63
C PRO A 471 8.69 0.31 14.40
N LYS A 472 7.78 1.08 15.02
CA LYS A 472 6.63 0.55 15.77
C LYS A 472 5.60 -0.09 14.84
N VAL A 473 5.41 0.47 13.64
CA VAL A 473 4.55 -0.12 12.60
C VAL A 473 5.05 -1.53 12.24
N PHE A 474 6.35 -1.67 11.95
CA PHE A 474 6.95 -2.97 11.65
C PHE A 474 6.85 -3.95 12.82
N ALA A 475 7.03 -3.47 14.07
CA ALA A 475 6.90 -4.32 15.25
C ALA A 475 5.48 -4.90 15.38
N MET A 476 4.44 -4.09 15.14
CA MET A 476 3.05 -4.55 15.15
C MET A 476 2.73 -5.51 13.99
N LEU A 477 3.30 -5.30 12.80
CA LEU A 477 3.17 -6.26 11.69
C LEU A 477 3.78 -7.62 12.05
N ILE A 478 4.92 -7.64 12.75
CA ILE A 478 5.51 -8.87 13.28
C ILE A 478 4.57 -9.54 14.29
N VAL A 479 3.93 -8.76 15.18
CA VAL A 479 2.95 -9.29 16.13
C VAL A 479 1.79 -9.98 15.39
N ILE A 480 1.26 -9.38 14.32
CA ILE A 480 0.21 -10.00 13.48
C ILE A 480 0.71 -11.32 12.87
N ILE A 481 1.93 -11.36 12.33
CA ILE A 481 2.52 -12.58 11.76
C ILE A 481 2.65 -13.67 12.84
N LEU A 482 3.11 -13.32 14.05
CA LEU A 482 3.23 -14.26 15.16
C LEU A 482 1.87 -14.82 15.60
N ILE A 483 0.84 -13.98 15.65
CA ILE A 483 -0.53 -14.41 15.97
C ILE A 483 -1.08 -15.32 14.86
N GLY A 484 -0.91 -14.95 13.60
CA GLY A 484 -1.32 -15.79 12.46
C GLY A 484 -0.63 -17.15 12.50
N PHE A 485 0.67 -17.19 12.79
CA PHE A 485 1.41 -18.45 12.98
C PHE A 485 0.88 -19.26 14.17
N LEU A 486 0.60 -18.63 15.31
CA LEU A 486 0.04 -19.32 16.46
C LEU A 486 -1.34 -19.91 16.15
N GLN A 487 -2.19 -19.12 15.48
CA GLN A 487 -3.53 -19.51 15.06
C GLN A 487 -3.47 -20.69 14.07
N ASP A 488 -2.56 -20.66 13.10
CA ASP A 488 -2.28 -21.75 12.18
C ASP A 488 -1.95 -23.07 12.90
N ARG A 489 -1.09 -23.00 13.93
CA ARG A 489 -0.73 -24.16 14.75
C ARG A 489 -1.91 -24.69 15.55
N ILE A 490 -2.75 -23.81 16.08
CA ILE A 490 -4.00 -24.19 16.76
C ILE A 490 -4.91 -24.95 15.78
N PHE A 491 -5.10 -24.45 14.56
CA PHE A 491 -5.92 -25.13 13.56
C PHE A 491 -5.35 -26.49 13.15
N VAL A 492 -4.04 -26.62 12.95
CA VAL A 492 -3.40 -27.91 12.65
C VAL A 492 -3.58 -28.91 13.81
N TRP A 493 -3.48 -28.43 15.05
CA TRP A 493 -3.74 -29.25 16.22
C TRP A 493 -5.21 -29.69 16.28
N MET A 494 -6.15 -28.77 16.03
CA MET A 494 -7.59 -29.08 15.96
C MET A 494 -7.90 -30.08 14.85
N ASP A 495 -7.33 -29.92 13.65
CA ASP A 495 -7.52 -30.81 12.51
C ASP A 495 -7.08 -32.24 12.85
N ARG A 496 -5.89 -32.42 13.42
CA ARG A 496 -5.42 -33.75 13.86
C ARG A 496 -6.31 -34.37 14.93
N ARG A 497 -6.92 -33.55 15.79
CA ARG A 497 -7.77 -34.04 16.89
C ARG A 497 -9.18 -34.39 16.42
N LEU A 498 -9.75 -33.60 15.52
CA LEU A 498 -11.10 -33.74 14.98
C LEU A 498 -11.18 -34.75 13.82
N PHE A 499 -10.13 -34.80 12.99
CA PHE A 499 -10.06 -35.68 11.81
C PHE A 499 -8.81 -36.59 11.83
N PRO A 500 -8.66 -37.50 12.81
CA PRO A 500 -7.51 -38.40 12.88
C PRO A 500 -7.30 -39.26 11.61
N HIS A 501 -8.39 -39.60 10.93
CA HIS A 501 -8.37 -40.44 9.72
C HIS A 501 -7.56 -39.83 8.56
N LYS A 502 -7.43 -38.50 8.50
CA LYS A 502 -6.64 -37.78 7.49
C LYS A 502 -5.13 -38.02 7.59
N TYR A 503 -4.65 -38.40 8.77
CA TYR A 503 -3.22 -38.41 9.10
C TYR A 503 -2.59 -39.80 9.16
N PHE A 504 -3.32 -40.87 8.82
CA PHE A 504 -2.75 -42.20 8.69
C PHE A 504 -1.90 -42.30 7.42
N LYS A 505 -0.59 -42.02 7.55
CA LYS A 505 0.39 -42.25 6.48
C LYS A 505 0.85 -43.70 6.50
N THR A 506 0.61 -44.44 5.42
CA THR A 506 1.40 -45.63 5.09
C THR A 506 2.79 -45.17 4.63
N MET A 507 3.82 -45.36 5.46
CA MET A 507 5.19 -45.06 5.02
C MET A 507 5.65 -46.14 4.03
N SER A 508 6.06 -45.73 2.84
CA SER A 508 6.74 -46.63 1.90
C SER A 508 8.14 -46.99 2.45
N PRO A 509 8.52 -48.29 2.49
CA PRO A 509 9.88 -48.71 2.86
C PRO A 509 10.94 -48.04 1.96
N GLY A 510 12.01 -47.47 2.54
CA GLY A 510 13.14 -46.89 1.79
C GLY A 510 13.16 -45.37 1.66
N LEU A 511 12.05 -44.69 2.00
CA LEU A 511 11.97 -43.24 1.93
C LEU A 511 12.93 -42.55 2.93
N ARG A 512 13.06 -43.13 4.14
CA ARG A 512 13.91 -42.58 5.22
C ARG A 512 15.39 -42.56 4.85
N GLU A 513 15.87 -43.64 4.24
CA GLU A 513 17.25 -43.77 3.80
C GLU A 513 17.54 -42.76 2.68
N THR A 514 16.63 -42.66 1.71
CA THR A 514 16.73 -41.68 0.62
C THR A 514 16.81 -40.24 1.15
N GLU A 515 15.92 -39.87 2.08
CA GLU A 515 15.90 -38.54 2.71
C GLU A 515 17.17 -38.23 3.51
N ALA A 516 17.70 -39.21 4.27
CA ALA A 516 18.91 -39.05 5.06
C ALA A 516 20.13 -38.72 4.20
N GLY A 517 20.28 -39.36 3.04
CA GLY A 517 21.39 -39.06 2.14
C GLY A 517 21.30 -37.64 1.54
N PHE A 518 20.13 -37.19 1.08
CA PHE A 518 20.02 -35.80 0.57
C PHE A 518 20.36 -34.74 1.63
N LEU A 519 20.02 -35.00 2.89
CA LEU A 519 20.37 -34.10 3.98
C LEU A 519 21.85 -34.02 4.26
N VAL A 520 22.52 -35.16 4.25
CA VAL A 520 23.95 -35.20 4.47
C VAL A 520 24.65 -34.39 3.37
N ILE A 521 24.18 -34.49 2.12
CA ILE A 521 24.69 -33.66 1.00
C ILE A 521 24.40 -32.17 1.21
N LEU A 522 23.15 -31.81 1.49
CA LEU A 522 22.75 -30.41 1.65
C LEU A 522 23.43 -29.75 2.86
N GLY A 523 23.45 -30.45 3.99
CA GLY A 523 24.14 -30.00 5.21
C GLY A 523 25.64 -29.83 4.98
N MET A 524 26.27 -30.76 4.25
CA MET A 524 27.69 -30.64 3.92
C MET A 524 27.96 -29.48 2.96
N LEU A 525 27.08 -29.23 1.99
CA LEU A 525 27.18 -28.09 1.08
C LEU A 525 27.08 -26.76 1.85
N VAL A 526 26.10 -26.63 2.75
CA VAL A 526 25.95 -25.45 3.61
C VAL A 526 27.17 -25.28 4.51
N LEU A 527 27.69 -26.36 5.08
CA LEU A 527 28.88 -26.34 5.93
C LEU A 527 30.14 -25.87 5.18
N VAL A 528 30.36 -26.33 3.94
CA VAL A 528 31.46 -25.88 3.09
C VAL A 528 31.33 -24.40 2.73
N LEU A 529 30.12 -23.92 2.42
CA LEU A 529 29.87 -22.51 2.13
C LEU A 529 30.11 -21.62 3.36
N LEU A 530 29.61 -22.01 4.53
CA LEU A 530 29.80 -21.28 5.79
C LEU A 530 31.27 -21.29 6.23
N GLN A 531 31.96 -22.41 6.06
CA GLN A 531 33.36 -22.54 6.44
C GLN A 531 34.27 -21.61 5.63
N ARG A 532 34.00 -21.39 4.34
CA ARG A 532 34.76 -20.43 3.53
C ARG A 532 34.71 -19.00 4.10
N TRP A 533 33.63 -18.67 4.82
CA TRP A 533 33.45 -17.37 5.44
C TRP A 533 34.02 -17.31 6.87
N LEU A 534 33.81 -18.36 7.68
CA LEU A 534 34.22 -18.39 9.10
C LEU A 534 35.67 -18.79 9.35
N LEU A 535 36.18 -19.79 8.62
CA LEU A 535 37.46 -20.45 8.89
C LEU A 535 38.18 -20.81 7.57
N PRO A 536 38.72 -19.81 6.84
CA PRO A 536 39.31 -20.02 5.51
C PRO A 536 40.56 -20.92 5.55
N SER A 537 41.30 -20.97 6.66
CA SER A 537 42.46 -21.83 6.85
C SER A 537 42.15 -23.34 6.83
N PHE A 538 40.88 -23.73 6.98
CA PHE A 538 40.44 -25.14 6.97
C PHE A 538 39.84 -25.60 5.64
N ALA A 539 39.90 -24.78 4.57
CA ALA A 539 39.18 -25.04 3.33
C ALA A 539 39.58 -26.35 2.63
N GLU A 540 40.86 -26.68 2.60
CA GLU A 540 41.33 -27.89 1.92
C GLU A 540 40.87 -29.18 2.65
N TRP A 541 41.00 -29.21 3.97
CA TRP A 541 40.54 -30.32 4.81
C TRP A 541 39.03 -30.53 4.69
N MET A 542 38.27 -29.44 4.65
CA MET A 542 36.82 -29.46 4.55
C MET A 542 36.32 -29.90 3.18
N ASN A 543 36.99 -29.52 2.10
CA ASN A 543 36.66 -30.01 0.76
C ASN A 543 36.85 -31.53 0.65
N LEU A 544 37.91 -32.08 1.24
CA LEU A 544 38.18 -33.52 1.21
C LEU A 544 37.12 -34.31 2.01
N LEU A 545 36.79 -33.81 3.22
CA LEU A 545 35.72 -34.39 4.04
C LEU A 545 34.35 -34.30 3.34
N ALA A 546 34.11 -33.24 2.57
CA ALA A 546 32.88 -33.06 1.82
C ALA A 546 32.72 -34.13 0.73
N VAL A 547 33.78 -34.44 -0.01
CA VAL A 547 33.72 -35.48 -1.05
C VAL A 547 33.35 -36.84 -0.45
N VAL A 548 34.01 -37.26 0.64
CA VAL A 548 33.72 -38.54 1.29
C VAL A 548 32.28 -38.59 1.79
N THR A 549 31.83 -37.52 2.44
CA THR A 549 30.48 -37.40 3.02
C THR A 549 29.40 -37.44 1.93
N VAL A 550 29.62 -36.75 0.80
CA VAL A 550 28.71 -36.76 -0.35
C VAL A 550 28.64 -38.15 -0.99
N VAL A 551 29.77 -38.84 -1.15
CA VAL A 551 29.79 -40.21 -1.70
C VAL A 551 29.05 -41.19 -0.79
N SER A 552 29.29 -41.15 0.53
CA SER A 552 28.55 -41.98 1.49
C SER A 552 27.04 -41.69 1.45
N ALA A 553 26.66 -40.42 1.33
CA ALA A 553 25.27 -40.01 1.24
C ALA A 553 24.59 -40.48 -0.06
N LEU A 554 25.29 -40.47 -1.19
CA LEU A 554 24.82 -41.02 -2.45
C LEU A 554 24.55 -42.53 -2.34
N LEU A 555 25.40 -43.28 -1.63
CA LEU A 555 25.18 -44.71 -1.38
C LEU A 555 23.92 -44.96 -0.55
N ILE A 556 23.66 -44.13 0.47
CA ILE A 556 22.44 -44.22 1.27
C ILE A 556 21.19 -43.91 0.42
N ILE A 557 21.27 -42.94 -0.50
CA ILE A 557 20.21 -42.63 -1.46
C ILE A 557 19.90 -43.85 -2.33
N VAL A 558 20.93 -44.44 -2.95
CA VAL A 558 20.78 -45.63 -3.80
C VAL A 558 20.17 -46.80 -3.02
N TYR A 559 20.61 -47.02 -1.79
CA TYR A 559 20.05 -48.06 -0.92
C TYR A 559 18.55 -47.83 -0.61
N GLY A 560 18.17 -46.59 -0.31
CA GLY A 560 16.78 -46.21 -0.12
C GLY A 560 15.92 -46.44 -1.36
N GLU A 561 16.44 -46.07 -2.54
CA GLU A 561 15.76 -46.22 -3.83
C GLU A 561 15.52 -47.70 -4.19
N ILE A 562 16.49 -48.59 -3.90
CA ILE A 562 16.34 -50.05 -4.05
C ILE A 562 15.21 -50.58 -3.15
N LYS A 563 15.09 -50.07 -1.92
CA LYS A 563 14.09 -50.51 -0.95
C LYS A 563 12.68 -50.05 -1.35
N ILE A 564 12.56 -48.85 -1.92
CA ILE A 564 11.30 -48.36 -2.53
C ILE A 564 10.90 -49.24 -3.71
N TRP A 565 11.84 -49.56 -4.61
CA TRP A 565 11.57 -50.40 -5.77
C TRP A 565 11.11 -51.80 -5.37
N ARG A 566 11.76 -52.44 -4.38
CA ARG A 566 11.34 -53.75 -3.86
C ARG A 566 9.95 -53.73 -3.22
N ALA A 567 9.61 -52.65 -2.51
CA ALA A 567 8.29 -52.49 -1.92
C ALA A 567 7.19 -52.32 -2.99
N GLY A 568 7.48 -51.63 -4.10
CA GLY A 568 6.55 -51.47 -5.22
C GLY A 568 6.36 -52.72 -6.09
N VAL A 569 7.21 -53.74 -5.96
CA VAL A 569 7.06 -55.06 -6.63
C VAL A 569 6.21 -56.03 -5.79
N GLN A 570 5.99 -55.74 -4.50
CA GLN A 570 5.22 -56.57 -3.57
C GLN A 570 3.80 -56.06 -3.27
N ALA A 571 3.49 -54.83 -3.68
CA ALA A 571 2.16 -54.21 -3.60
C ALA A 571 1.46 -54.31 -4.96
#